data_AF-A0AAE1JHK1-F1
#
_entry.id   AF-A0AAE1JHK1-F1
#
_cell.length_a   1.000
_cell.length_b   1.000
_cell.length_c   1.000
_cell.angle_alpha   90.00
_cell.angle_beta   90.00
_cell.angle_gamma   90.00
#
_symmetry.space_group_name_H-M   'P 1'
#
loop_
_entity.id
_entity.type
_entity.pdbx_description
1 polymer ?
#
loop_
_entity_poly.entity_id
_entity_poly.type
_entity_poly.pdbx_seq_one_letter_code
_entity_poly.pdbx_strand_id
1 'polypeptide(L)'
;MIFEALSTLAGSNGSDLYAIISFIEQKHEVPQNYGQAIGERLRKLVDQGKLEMVRNCFRIKTPVEAKPPSPEQTDSSPCQSLPSGITASHESIVDAKEIAALVADLEHKSHLAAEAVKEAEKVSELAEEANAMLQKMEEIKERCSRGETVYLD
;
A
#
# COMPACT_ATOMS: atom_id res chain seq x y z
N MET A 1 -8.69 7.98 -21.08
CA MET A 1 -8.97 6.88 -20.12
C MET A 1 -9.60 7.37 -18.81
N ILE A 2 -8.90 7.62 -17.70
CA ILE A 2 -9.56 7.90 -16.40
C ILE A 2 -10.35 9.22 -16.42
N PHE A 3 -9.72 10.34 -16.79
CA PHE A 3 -10.41 11.64 -16.87
C PHE A 3 -11.53 11.65 -17.92
N GLU A 4 -11.35 10.90 -19.00
CA GLU A 4 -12.36 10.72 -20.04
C GLU A 4 -13.55 9.90 -19.55
N ALA A 5 -13.31 8.82 -18.80
CA ALA A 5 -14.34 8.05 -18.13
C ALA A 5 -15.11 8.93 -17.16
N LEU A 6 -14.42 9.68 -16.29
CA LEU A 6 -15.05 10.60 -15.33
C LEU A 6 -15.81 11.75 -16.01
N SER A 7 -15.34 12.25 -17.15
CA SER A 7 -16.04 13.28 -17.94
C SER A 7 -17.27 12.72 -18.65
N THR A 8 -17.25 11.44 -19.01
CA THR A 8 -18.36 10.75 -19.70
C THR A 8 -19.41 10.25 -18.71
N LEU A 9 -18.99 9.76 -17.55
CA LEU A 9 -19.83 9.26 -16.46
C LEU A 9 -20.32 10.38 -15.53
N ALA A 10 -20.23 11.65 -15.95
CA ALA A 10 -20.48 12.85 -15.15
C ALA A 10 -21.93 12.94 -14.63
N GLY A 11 -22.27 12.12 -13.64
CA GLY A 11 -23.39 12.28 -12.75
C GLY A 11 -23.01 13.19 -11.58
N SER A 12 -23.99 13.89 -11.02
CA SER A 12 -23.82 14.87 -9.93
C SER A 12 -23.07 14.34 -8.69
N ASN A 13 -22.94 13.02 -8.55
CA ASN A 13 -22.40 12.33 -7.38
C ASN A 13 -21.03 11.67 -7.62
N GLY A 14 -20.38 11.91 -8.76
CA GLY A 14 -19.12 11.27 -9.14
C GLY A 14 -19.30 9.85 -9.67
N SER A 15 -18.20 9.14 -9.89
CA SER A 15 -18.20 7.77 -10.43
C SER A 15 -17.44 6.80 -9.54
N ASP A 16 -18.03 5.62 -9.30
CA ASP A 16 -17.39 4.56 -8.52
C ASP A 16 -16.21 3.93 -9.25
N LEU A 17 -15.28 3.35 -8.48
CA LEU A 17 -14.13 2.61 -9.01
C LEU A 17 -14.55 1.56 -10.05
N TYR A 18 -15.58 0.77 -9.74
CA TYR A 18 -16.08 -0.28 -10.63
C TYR A 18 -16.67 0.30 -11.92
N ALA A 19 -17.41 1.40 -11.84
CA ALA A 19 -18.00 2.05 -13.01
C ALA A 19 -16.91 2.59 -13.96
N ILE A 20 -15.82 3.13 -13.41
CA ILE A 20 -14.67 3.60 -14.18
C ILE A 20 -13.94 2.42 -14.84
N ILE A 21 -13.74 1.33 -14.10
CA ILE A 21 -13.09 0.10 -14.62
C ILE A 21 -13.92 -0.47 -15.77
N SER A 22 -15.22 -0.69 -15.56
CA SER A 22 -16.11 -1.25 -16.59
C SER A 22 -16.22 -0.35 -17.82
N PHE A 23 -16.21 0.97 -17.66
CA PHE A 23 -16.20 1.89 -18.81
C PHE A 23 -14.93 1.74 -19.65
N ILE A 24 -13.79 1.58 -19.00
CA ILE A 24 -12.50 1.45 -19.70
C ILE A 24 -12.34 0.06 -20.30
N GLU A 25 -12.81 -1.00 -19.62
CA GLU A 25 -12.87 -2.38 -20.14
C GLU A 25 -13.72 -2.48 -21.42
N GLN A 26 -14.83 -1.75 -21.50
CA GLN A 26 -15.66 -1.75 -22.72
C GLN A 26 -15.02 -0.98 -23.88
N LYS A 27 -14.10 -0.05 -23.60
CA LYS A 27 -13.48 0.84 -24.59
C LYS A 27 -12.09 0.36 -25.03
N HIS A 28 -11.41 -0.44 -24.21
CA HIS A 28 -10.04 -0.90 -24.42
C HIS A 28 -9.83 -2.32 -23.87
N GLU A 29 -9.08 -3.16 -24.58
CA GLU A 29 -8.59 -4.43 -24.04
C GLU A 29 -7.60 -4.16 -22.91
N VAL A 30 -7.99 -4.47 -21.67
CA VAL A 30 -7.18 -4.22 -20.47
C VAL A 30 -6.77 -5.53 -19.79
N PRO A 31 -5.53 -5.62 -19.26
CA PRO A 31 -5.03 -6.81 -18.58
C PRO A 31 -5.77 -7.13 -17.27
N GLN A 32 -5.69 -8.38 -16.81
CA GLN A 32 -6.43 -8.91 -15.65
C GLN A 32 -6.18 -8.17 -14.31
N ASN A 33 -5.07 -7.45 -14.16
CA ASN A 33 -4.72 -6.67 -12.95
C ASN A 33 -5.04 -5.16 -13.07
N TYR A 34 -5.79 -4.76 -14.09
CA TYR A 34 -6.01 -3.35 -14.40
C TYR A 34 -6.82 -2.60 -13.31
N GLY A 35 -7.73 -3.28 -12.61
CA GLY A 35 -8.50 -2.66 -11.53
C GLY A 35 -7.64 -2.11 -10.38
N GLN A 36 -6.58 -2.83 -10.01
CA GLN A 36 -5.62 -2.36 -8.99
C GLN A 36 -4.83 -1.14 -9.50
N ALA A 37 -4.33 -1.20 -10.73
CA ALA A 37 -3.59 -0.11 -11.35
C ALA A 37 -4.44 1.18 -11.49
N ILE A 38 -5.73 1.05 -11.80
CA ILE A 38 -6.68 2.16 -11.80
C ILE A 38 -6.89 2.73 -10.40
N GLY A 39 -7.07 1.86 -9.40
CA GLY A 39 -7.25 2.28 -8.00
C GLY A 39 -6.05 3.08 -7.46
N GLU A 40 -4.83 2.59 -7.69
CA GLU A 40 -3.59 3.30 -7.32
C GLU A 40 -3.47 4.64 -8.06
N ARG A 41 -3.77 4.66 -9.35
CA ARG A 41 -3.70 5.87 -10.16
C ARG A 41 -4.75 6.91 -9.75
N LEU A 42 -5.96 6.47 -9.38
CA LEU A 42 -7.01 7.34 -8.83
C LEU A 42 -6.59 7.93 -7.49
N ARG A 43 -6.05 7.12 -6.57
CA ARG A 43 -5.52 7.60 -5.29
C ARG A 43 -4.43 8.66 -5.49
N LYS A 44 -3.46 8.39 -6.36
CA LYS A 44 -2.40 9.34 -6.71
C LYS A 44 -2.95 10.64 -7.32
N LEU A 45 -4.04 10.58 -8.08
CA LEU A 45 -4.68 11.77 -8.65
C LEU A 45 -5.49 12.57 -7.62
N VAL A 46 -6.05 11.91 -6.61
CA VAL A 46 -6.66 12.55 -5.43
C VAL A 46 -5.59 13.23 -4.60
N ASP A 47 -4.46 12.56 -4.34
CA ASP A 47 -3.31 13.14 -3.61
C ASP A 47 -2.70 14.34 -4.35
N GLN A 48 -2.68 14.30 -5.70
CA GLN A 48 -2.28 15.42 -6.55
C GLN A 48 -3.30 16.57 -6.57
N GLY A 49 -4.47 16.42 -5.93
CA GLY A 49 -5.52 17.42 -5.92
C GLY A 49 -6.19 17.65 -7.28
N LYS A 50 -6.05 16.70 -8.23
CA LYS A 50 -6.71 16.76 -9.55
C LYS A 50 -8.10 16.13 -9.54
N LEU A 51 -8.28 15.16 -8.66
CA LEU A 51 -9.56 14.50 -8.39
C LEU A 51 -9.97 14.75 -6.94
N GLU A 52 -11.25 14.58 -6.67
CA GLU A 52 -11.83 14.55 -5.34
C GLU A 52 -12.50 13.20 -5.13
N MET A 53 -12.32 12.63 -3.93
CA MET A 53 -12.98 11.40 -3.53
C MET A 53 -14.11 11.75 -2.56
N VAL A 54 -15.35 11.43 -2.95
CA VAL A 54 -16.56 11.70 -2.16
C VAL A 54 -17.27 10.38 -1.93
N ARG A 55 -17.30 9.87 -0.68
CA ARG A 55 -17.99 8.62 -0.31
C ARG A 55 -17.71 7.45 -1.28
N ASN A 56 -16.44 7.22 -1.62
CA ASN A 56 -15.96 6.22 -2.58
C ASN A 56 -16.18 6.50 -4.08
N CYS A 57 -16.79 7.64 -4.44
CA CYS A 57 -16.89 8.11 -5.81
C CYS A 57 -15.74 9.07 -6.14
N PHE A 58 -15.23 9.01 -7.37
CA PHE A 58 -14.21 9.92 -7.87
C PHE A 58 -14.86 10.98 -8.78
N ARG A 59 -14.49 12.25 -8.61
CA ARG A 59 -14.88 13.36 -9.51
C ARG A 59 -13.69 14.23 -9.87
N ILE A 60 -13.74 14.88 -11.02
CA ILE A 60 -12.72 15.83 -11.46
C ILE A 60 -12.93 17.15 -10.69
N LYS A 61 -11.87 17.67 -10.07
CA LYS A 61 -11.90 19.02 -9.48
C LYS A 61 -11.86 20.02 -10.62
N THR A 62 -13.01 20.56 -11.00
CA THR A 62 -13.09 21.67 -11.93
C THR A 62 -12.72 22.96 -11.20
N PRO A 63 -11.73 23.74 -11.68
CA PRO A 63 -11.55 25.11 -11.22
C PRO A 63 -12.76 25.91 -11.71
N VAL A 64 -13.68 26.23 -10.80
CA VAL A 64 -14.84 27.05 -11.12
C VAL A 64 -14.37 28.47 -11.40
N GLU A 65 -14.46 28.85 -12.67
CA GLU A 65 -14.32 30.21 -13.17
C GLU A 65 -15.48 31.08 -12.61
N ALA A 66 -15.10 32.08 -11.80
CA ALA A 66 -15.77 33.35 -11.47
C ALA A 66 -17.32 33.47 -11.53
N LYS A 67 -17.99 33.59 -10.35
CA LYS A 67 -18.50 34.86 -9.75
C LYS A 67 -19.52 34.61 -8.58
N PRO A 68 -19.51 35.38 -7.45
CA PRO A 68 -20.21 35.10 -6.16
C PRO A 68 -21.38 36.10 -5.85
N PRO A 69 -22.15 36.01 -4.73
CA PRO A 69 -21.74 36.35 -3.33
C PRO A 69 -22.22 35.33 -2.23
N SER A 70 -21.36 34.85 -1.32
CA SER A 70 -20.97 35.37 0.04
C SER A 70 -21.93 34.92 1.17
N PRO A 71 -21.57 34.92 2.49
CA PRO A 71 -20.28 34.93 3.24
C PRO A 71 -20.15 33.66 4.15
N GLU A 72 -19.09 33.29 4.87
CA GLU A 72 -18.24 33.95 5.88
C GLU A 72 -16.90 33.16 5.98
N GLN A 73 -15.75 33.83 5.78
CA GLN A 73 -14.76 34.24 6.81
C GLN A 73 -13.88 33.06 7.29
N THR A 74 -12.54 33.11 7.35
CA THR A 74 -11.54 34.20 7.30
C THR A 74 -10.13 33.56 7.21
N ASP A 75 -9.23 34.23 6.49
CA ASP A 75 -7.78 34.45 6.74
C ASP A 75 -6.90 33.30 7.31
N SER A 76 -5.75 32.90 6.75
CA SER A 76 -4.63 33.71 6.24
C SER A 76 -3.61 32.83 5.49
N SER A 77 -2.95 33.36 4.47
CA SER A 77 -1.67 32.86 3.88
C SER A 77 -0.48 33.17 4.83
N PRO A 78 0.81 32.73 4.65
CA PRO A 78 1.45 32.20 3.43
C PRO A 78 2.39 30.98 3.62
N CYS A 79 2.84 30.42 2.49
CA CYS A 79 3.86 29.37 2.36
C CYS A 79 5.09 29.55 3.25
N GLN A 80 5.59 28.46 3.86
CA GLN A 80 7.02 28.13 3.83
C GLN A 80 7.32 26.69 4.33
N SER A 81 8.11 26.00 3.49
CA SER A 81 9.06 24.91 3.79
C SER A 81 8.59 23.59 4.43
N LEU A 82 8.69 22.54 3.62
CA LEU A 82 8.99 21.14 3.99
C LEU A 82 10.15 21.03 5.02
N PRO A 83 10.39 19.87 5.71
CA PRO A 83 9.97 18.51 5.31
C PRO A 83 9.45 17.58 6.43
N SER A 84 8.91 16.46 5.96
CA SER A 84 8.81 15.17 6.65
C SER A 84 7.72 15.00 7.71
N GLY A 85 6.86 14.00 7.45
CA GLY A 85 6.22 13.23 8.51
C GLY A 85 4.71 13.06 8.38
N ILE A 86 4.30 12.10 7.55
CA ILE A 86 3.21 11.16 7.86
C ILE A 86 1.79 11.77 7.93
N THR A 87 1.13 11.71 6.77
CA THR A 87 -0.27 11.35 6.53
C THR A 87 -1.27 11.47 7.70
N ALA A 88 -2.10 12.52 7.68
CA ALA A 88 -3.43 12.48 8.25
C ALA A 88 -4.34 13.47 7.48
N SER A 89 -5.13 12.96 6.54
CA SER A 89 -6.17 13.75 5.86
C SER A 89 -7.37 12.87 5.48
N HIS A 90 -8.26 12.62 6.43
CA HIS A 90 -9.71 12.77 6.22
C HIS A 90 -10.41 12.74 7.59
N GLU A 91 -10.91 13.89 8.03
CA GLU A 91 -11.66 14.04 9.28
C GLU A 91 -13.02 13.35 9.14
N SER A 92 -13.08 12.09 9.58
CA SER A 92 -14.29 11.49 10.15
C SER A 92 -14.14 11.67 11.65
N ILE A 93 -15.19 12.11 12.35
CA ILE A 93 -15.21 12.10 13.82
C ILE A 93 -15.27 10.63 14.24
N VAL A 94 -14.11 9.97 14.28
CA VAL A 94 -13.95 8.62 14.82
C VAL A 94 -13.88 8.77 16.32
N ASP A 95 -14.70 8.00 17.04
CA ASP A 95 -14.73 8.03 18.50
C ASP A 95 -13.32 7.70 19.04
N ALA A 96 -12.88 8.38 20.11
CA ALA A 96 -11.56 8.16 20.69
C ALA A 96 -11.32 6.67 21.05
N LYS A 97 -12.39 5.93 21.35
CA LYS A 97 -12.35 4.49 21.60
C LYS A 97 -12.07 3.67 20.33
N GLU A 98 -12.61 4.07 19.18
CA GLU A 98 -12.34 3.40 17.90
C GLU A 98 -10.90 3.61 17.45
N ILE A 99 -10.36 4.82 17.63
CA ILE A 99 -8.94 5.09 17.35
C ILE A 99 -8.04 4.26 18.28
N ALA A 100 -8.36 4.18 19.58
CA ALA A 100 -7.60 3.37 20.52
C ALA A 100 -7.63 1.87 20.19
N ALA A 101 -8.79 1.34 19.78
CA ALA A 101 -8.91 -0.05 19.34
C ALA A 101 -8.10 -0.33 18.07
N LEU A 102 -8.11 0.60 17.12
CA LEU A 102 -7.34 0.46 15.87
C LEU A 102 -5.83 0.52 16.10
N VAL A 103 -5.38 1.39 17.02
CA VAL A 103 -3.96 1.44 17.43
C VAL A 103 -3.55 0.15 18.12
N ALA A 104 -4.36 -0.38 19.04
CA ALA A 104 -4.07 -1.64 19.73
C ALA A 104 -3.96 -2.83 18.75
N ASP A 105 -4.88 -2.93 17.79
CA ASP A 105 -4.86 -3.97 16.76
C ASP A 105 -3.63 -3.85 15.84
N LEU A 106 -3.25 -2.62 15.49
CA LEU A 106 -2.07 -2.36 14.66
C LEU A 106 -0.78 -2.75 15.39
N GLU A 107 -0.64 -2.37 16.66
CA GLU A 107 0.51 -2.69 17.49
C GLU A 107 0.64 -4.20 17.70
N HIS A 108 -0.47 -4.87 18.00
CA HIS A 108 -0.49 -6.33 18.14
C HIS A 108 -0.06 -7.03 16.85
N LYS A 109 -0.56 -6.58 15.69
CA LYS A 109 -0.17 -7.13 14.39
C LYS A 109 1.30 -6.88 14.07
N SER A 110 1.83 -5.72 14.42
CA SER A 110 3.26 -5.40 14.26
C SER A 110 4.14 -6.29 15.15
N HIS A 111 3.73 -6.52 16.40
CA HIS A 111 4.46 -7.39 17.32
C HIS A 111 4.49 -8.84 16.83
N LEU A 112 3.34 -9.37 16.39
CA LEU A 112 3.25 -10.73 15.85
C LEU A 112 4.12 -10.92 14.61
N ALA A 113 4.18 -9.91 13.72
CA ALA A 113 5.06 -9.95 12.56
C ALA A 113 6.55 -9.93 12.96
N ALA A 114 6.93 -9.11 13.95
CA ALA A 114 8.30 -9.04 14.45
C ALA A 114 8.75 -10.34 15.13
N GLU A 115 7.87 -10.98 15.91
CA GLU A 115 8.17 -12.29 16.51
C GLU A 115 8.31 -13.40 15.45
N ALA A 116 7.44 -13.42 14.44
CA ALA A 116 7.54 -14.39 13.36
C ALA A 116 8.86 -14.26 12.58
N VAL A 117 9.35 -13.03 12.33
CA VAL A 117 10.66 -12.82 11.69
C VAL A 117 11.80 -13.32 12.57
N LYS A 118 11.75 -13.03 13.87
CA LYS A 118 12.77 -13.48 14.83
C LYS A 118 12.81 -15.00 14.96
N GLU A 119 11.65 -15.67 14.91
CA GLU A 119 11.58 -17.12 14.89
C GLU A 119 12.12 -17.70 13.58
N ALA A 120 11.74 -17.12 12.44
CA ALA A 120 12.23 -17.54 11.13
C ALA A 120 13.76 -17.40 11.01
N GLU A 121 14.36 -16.33 11.56
CA GLU A 121 15.81 -16.13 11.59
C GLU A 121 16.52 -17.25 12.37
N LYS A 122 16.02 -17.59 13.55
CA LYS A 122 16.57 -18.71 14.35
C LYS A 122 16.45 -20.05 13.63
N VAL A 123 15.33 -20.29 12.96
CA VAL A 123 15.13 -21.50 12.16
C VAL A 123 16.10 -21.53 10.97
N SER A 124 16.39 -20.38 10.35
CA SER A 124 17.38 -20.26 9.27
C SER A 124 18.80 -20.60 9.77
N GLU A 125 19.21 -20.06 10.92
CA GLU A 125 20.53 -20.34 11.51
C GLU A 125 20.72 -21.84 11.77
N LEU A 126 19.72 -22.49 12.36
CA LEU A 126 19.75 -23.95 12.59
C LEU A 126 19.79 -24.76 11.29
N ALA A 127 19.09 -24.29 10.24
CA ALA A 127 19.13 -24.94 8.94
C ALA A 127 20.50 -24.82 8.27
N GLU A 128 21.16 -23.67 8.39
CA GLU A 128 22.52 -23.45 7.90
C GLU A 128 23.54 -24.33 8.64
N GLU A 129 23.45 -24.43 9.98
CA GLU A 129 24.30 -25.30 10.78
C GLU A 129 24.11 -26.79 10.40
N ALA A 130 22.86 -27.23 10.26
CA ALA A 130 22.56 -28.60 9.83
C ALA A 130 23.13 -28.90 8.43
N ASN A 131 23.04 -27.95 7.49
CA ASN A 131 23.60 -28.12 6.16
C ASN A 131 25.13 -28.15 6.18
N ALA A 132 25.78 -27.32 7.01
CA ALA A 132 27.23 -27.34 7.20
C ALA A 132 27.71 -28.68 7.78
N MET A 133 26.97 -29.25 8.73
CA MET A 133 27.25 -30.58 9.29
C MET A 133 27.10 -31.67 8.23
N LEU A 134 26.04 -31.62 7.42
CA LEU A 134 25.83 -32.57 6.31
C LEU A 134 26.96 -32.51 5.30
N GLN A 135 27.39 -31.32 4.88
CA GLN A 135 28.51 -31.16 3.96
C GLN A 135 29.79 -31.79 4.50
N LYS A 136 30.11 -31.58 5.79
CA LYS A 136 31.26 -32.22 6.42
C LYS A 136 31.14 -33.75 6.40
N MET A 137 29.96 -34.29 6.68
CA MET A 137 29.75 -35.74 6.66
C MET A 137 29.86 -36.33 5.25
N GLU A 138 29.38 -35.62 4.24
CA GLU A 138 29.56 -36.00 2.83
C GLU A 138 31.03 -36.00 2.43
N GLU A 139 31.80 -35.00 2.84
CA GLU A 139 33.25 -34.95 2.63
C GLU A 139 33.94 -36.16 3.29
N ILE A 140 33.62 -36.45 4.55
CA ILE A 140 34.17 -37.60 5.28
C ILE A 140 33.84 -38.91 4.53
N LYS A 141 32.58 -39.08 4.12
CA LYS A 141 32.13 -40.25 3.36
C LYS A 141 32.91 -40.40 2.06
N GLU A 142 33.13 -39.32 1.34
CA GLU A 142 33.87 -39.31 0.07
C GLU A 142 35.34 -39.73 0.30
N ARG A 143 35.99 -39.15 1.31
CA ARG A 143 37.37 -39.49 1.71
C ARG A 143 37.52 -40.96 2.09
N CYS A 144 36.60 -41.49 2.90
CA CYS A 144 36.56 -42.90 3.26
C CYS A 144 36.39 -43.80 2.03
N SER A 145 35.58 -43.38 1.05
CA SER A 145 35.38 -44.12 -0.21
C SER A 145 36.64 -44.20 -1.05
N ARG A 146 37.57 -43.24 -0.90
CA ARG A 146 38.91 -43.26 -1.51
C ARG A 146 39.96 -44.03 -0.70
N GLY A 147 39.58 -44.60 0.45
CA GLY A 147 40.48 -45.32 1.35
C GLY A 147 41.34 -44.41 2.22
N GLU A 148 41.01 -43.13 2.32
CA GLU A 148 41.71 -42.20 3.21
C GLU A 148 41.27 -42.42 4.67
N THR A 149 42.21 -42.37 5.61
CA THR A 149 41.90 -42.36 7.04
C THR A 149 41.48 -40.96 7.48
N VAL A 150 40.28 -40.82 8.03
CA VAL A 150 39.74 -39.55 8.53
C VAL A 150 39.63 -39.62 10.06
N TYR A 151 40.10 -38.57 10.74
CA TYR A 151 39.97 -38.40 12.18
C TYR A 151 38.85 -37.40 12.46
N LEU A 152 37.99 -37.72 13.42
CA LEU A 152 36.90 -36.86 13.89
C LEU A 152 37.36 -36.22 15.21
N ASP A 153 37.40 -34.89 15.27
CA ASP A 153 37.59 -34.11 16.49
C ASP A 153 36.27 -33.93 17.27
#